data_AF-A0A654CJM5-F1
#
_entry.id   AF-A0A654CJM5-F1
#
_cell.length_a   1.000
_cell.length_b   1.000
_cell.length_c   1.000
_cell.angle_alpha   90.00
_cell.angle_beta   90.00
_cell.angle_gamma   90.00
#
_symmetry.space_group_name_H-M   'P 1'
#
loop_
_entity.id
_entity.type
_entity.pdbx_description
1 polymer ?
#
loop_
_entity_poly.entity_id
_entity_poly.type
_entity_poly.pdbx_seq_one_letter_code
_entity_poly.pdbx_strand_id
1 'polypeptide(L)'
;MIDQKATRQLMLVRYYLTLADAQQRVGSDPAHFTAINLLHEALEATLIACSDHLNLDVSEKSTIENYLNKIDQSLDGVNTPYRTRILQFNRARVSAKHALTLPSSGDFESFALNVPEFIRSVILLVFGIELSSVYLFNNVSDDESKKYLIESHEYFSHG
;
A
#
# COMPACT_ATOMS: atom_id res chain seq x y z
N MET A 1 16.51 -4.93 -8.94
CA MET A 1 15.36 -4.50 -9.77
C MET A 1 14.24 -5.46 -9.48
N ILE A 2 13.09 -4.99 -9.00
CA ILE A 2 11.92 -5.85 -8.72
C ILE A 2 11.32 -6.34 -10.04
N ASP A 3 10.64 -7.49 -10.02
CA ASP A 3 10.03 -8.05 -11.22
C ASP A 3 8.88 -7.16 -11.75
N GLN A 4 8.45 -7.43 -12.99
CA GLN A 4 7.43 -6.62 -13.65
C GLN A 4 6.04 -6.74 -12.99
N LYS A 5 5.70 -7.91 -12.42
CA LYS A 5 4.44 -8.12 -11.70
C LYS A 5 4.44 -7.29 -10.41
N ALA A 6 5.51 -7.38 -9.61
CA ALA A 6 5.71 -6.59 -8.40
C ALA A 6 5.67 -5.09 -8.70
N THR A 7 6.31 -4.65 -9.79
CA THR A 7 6.28 -3.23 -10.21
C THR A 7 4.85 -2.75 -10.44
N ARG A 8 4.01 -3.53 -11.15
CA ARG A 8 2.61 -3.17 -11.42
C ARG A 8 1.77 -3.14 -10.13
N GLN A 9 1.98 -4.12 -9.25
CA GLN A 9 1.28 -4.17 -7.95
C GLN A 9 1.63 -2.95 -7.08
N LEU A 10 2.92 -2.62 -6.96
CA LEU A 10 3.37 -1.47 -6.16
C LEU A 10 2.91 -0.13 -6.76
N MET A 11 2.83 -0.01 -8.09
CA MET A 11 2.19 1.15 -8.71
C MET A 11 0.72 1.29 -8.34
N LEU A 12 -0.02 0.18 -8.31
CA LEU A 12 -1.42 0.19 -7.92
C LEU A 12 -1.58 0.62 -6.45
N VAL A 13 -0.70 0.13 -5.57
CA VAL A 13 -0.62 0.59 -4.17
C VAL A 13 -0.43 2.11 -4.10
N ARG A 14 0.53 2.68 -4.84
CA ARG A 14 0.75 4.15 -4.89
C ARG A 14 -0.50 4.90 -5.33
N TYR A 15 -1.16 4.38 -6.36
CA TYR A 15 -2.36 5.00 -6.91
C TYR A 15 -3.49 5.02 -5.87
N TYR A 16 -3.75 3.92 -5.18
CA TYR A 16 -4.74 3.87 -4.11
C TYR A 16 -4.43 4.81 -2.95
N LEU A 17 -3.16 4.91 -2.53
CA LEU A 17 -2.75 5.87 -1.51
C LEU A 17 -3.01 7.32 -1.94
N THR A 18 -2.74 7.64 -3.21
CA THR A 18 -2.99 8.98 -3.77
C THR A 18 -4.47 9.31 -3.79
N LEU A 19 -5.31 8.35 -4.19
CA LEU A 19 -6.76 8.53 -4.17
C LEU A 19 -7.30 8.66 -2.74
N ALA A 20 -6.81 7.84 -1.80
CA ALA A 20 -7.24 7.88 -0.41
C ALA A 20 -6.96 9.25 0.23
N ASP A 21 -5.76 9.77 0.01
CA ASP A 21 -5.32 11.10 0.46
C ASP A 21 -6.16 12.23 -0.16
N ALA A 22 -6.50 12.12 -1.46
CA ALA A 22 -7.41 13.06 -2.10
C ALA A 22 -8.82 13.04 -1.48
N GLN A 23 -9.36 11.86 -1.17
CA GLN A 23 -10.67 11.72 -0.53
C GLN A 23 -10.66 12.22 0.93
N GLN A 24 -9.58 11.97 1.67
CA GLN A 24 -9.41 12.52 3.01
C GLN A 24 -9.48 14.05 3.01
N ARG A 25 -8.86 14.72 2.04
CA ARG A 25 -8.90 16.19 1.93
C ARG A 25 -10.29 16.76 1.66
N VAL A 26 -11.20 15.98 1.07
CA VAL A 26 -12.60 16.43 0.87
C VAL A 26 -13.32 16.56 2.21
N GLY A 27 -12.99 15.73 3.21
CA GLY A 27 -13.44 15.90 4.59
C GLY A 27 -14.92 15.59 4.87
N SER A 28 -15.66 15.03 3.91
CA SER A 28 -17.06 14.63 4.10
C SER A 28 -17.17 13.14 4.47
N ASP A 29 -18.25 12.76 5.18
CA ASP A 29 -18.45 11.35 5.57
C ASP A 29 -18.42 10.37 4.38
N PRO A 30 -19.09 10.62 3.24
CA PRO A 30 -18.95 9.75 2.07
C PRO A 30 -17.51 9.65 1.58
N ALA A 31 -16.76 10.76 1.57
CA ALA A 31 -15.37 10.77 1.18
C ALA A 31 -14.49 9.99 2.18
N HIS A 32 -14.77 10.07 3.48
CA HIS A 32 -14.08 9.27 4.50
C HIS A 32 -14.36 7.77 4.33
N PHE A 33 -15.59 7.37 3.99
CA PHE A 33 -15.89 5.97 3.63
C PHE A 33 -15.06 5.52 2.44
N THR A 34 -14.96 6.35 1.39
CA THR A 34 -14.14 6.05 0.23
C THR A 34 -12.66 5.96 0.59
N ALA A 35 -12.14 6.89 1.40
CA ALA A 35 -10.74 6.92 1.84
C ALA A 35 -10.38 5.65 2.62
N ILE A 36 -11.20 5.21 3.58
CA ILE A 36 -10.96 3.98 4.35
C ILE A 36 -10.90 2.75 3.43
N ASN A 37 -11.81 2.66 2.46
CA ASN A 37 -11.81 1.54 1.52
C ASN A 37 -10.55 1.57 0.64
N LEU A 38 -10.16 2.73 0.12
CA LEU A 38 -8.94 2.87 -0.68
C LEU A 38 -7.66 2.55 0.12
N LEU A 39 -7.58 2.95 1.39
CA LEU A 39 -6.48 2.56 2.29
C LEU A 39 -6.44 1.03 2.48
N HIS A 40 -7.61 0.39 2.54
CA HIS A 40 -7.68 -1.07 2.63
C HIS A 40 -7.23 -1.75 1.35
N GLU A 41 -7.66 -1.27 0.18
CA GLU A 41 -7.20 -1.78 -1.12
C GLU A 41 -5.68 -1.65 -1.25
N ALA A 42 -5.10 -0.51 -0.82
CA ALA A 42 -3.66 -0.30 -0.79
C ALA A 42 -2.94 -1.29 0.14
N LEU A 43 -3.48 -1.52 1.34
CA LEU A 43 -2.94 -2.47 2.31
C LEU A 43 -2.97 -3.90 1.76
N GLU A 44 -4.11 -4.34 1.23
CA GLU A 44 -4.29 -5.69 0.69
C GLU A 44 -3.38 -5.93 -0.51
N ALA A 45 -3.34 -4.99 -1.46
CA ALA A 45 -2.42 -5.07 -2.60
C ALA A 45 -0.95 -5.13 -2.16
N THR A 46 -0.57 -4.42 -1.09
CA THR A 46 0.78 -4.49 -0.52
C THR A 46 1.09 -5.88 0.03
N LEU A 47 0.18 -6.46 0.82
CA LEU A 47 0.38 -7.78 1.41
C LEU A 47 0.43 -8.89 0.35
N ILE A 48 -0.40 -8.79 -0.69
CA ILE A 48 -0.36 -9.68 -1.85
C ILE A 48 0.99 -9.56 -2.56
N ALA A 49 1.44 -8.33 -2.87
CA ALA A 49 2.73 -8.11 -3.52
C ALA A 49 3.90 -8.66 -2.71
N CYS A 50 3.91 -8.45 -1.39
CA CYS A 50 4.94 -9.00 -0.51
C CYS A 50 4.92 -10.53 -0.53
N SER A 51 3.74 -11.13 -0.44
CA SER A 51 3.58 -12.59 -0.44
C SER A 51 4.04 -13.22 -1.75
N ASP A 52 3.67 -12.60 -2.87
CA ASP A 52 4.13 -13.00 -4.20
C ASP A 52 5.65 -12.91 -4.31
N HIS A 53 6.25 -11.80 -3.87
CA HIS A 53 7.70 -11.57 -3.95
C HIS A 53 8.49 -12.58 -3.11
N LEU A 54 7.97 -12.91 -1.93
CA LEU A 54 8.55 -13.86 -0.99
C LEU A 54 8.17 -15.32 -1.31
N ASN A 55 7.42 -15.56 -2.39
CA ASN A 55 6.91 -16.88 -2.81
C ASN A 55 6.15 -17.61 -1.68
N LEU A 56 5.35 -16.88 -0.91
CA LEU A 56 4.57 -17.41 0.19
C LEU A 56 3.29 -18.07 -0.34
N ASP A 57 3.02 -19.30 0.10
CA ASP A 57 1.76 -19.97 -0.20
C ASP A 57 0.63 -19.35 0.65
N VAL A 58 -0.06 -18.34 0.13
CA VAL A 58 -1.18 -17.67 0.81
C VAL A 58 -2.47 -17.88 0.03
N SER A 59 -3.49 -18.44 0.69
CA SER A 59 -4.80 -18.63 0.08
C SER A 59 -5.43 -17.28 -0.28
N GLU A 60 -6.15 -17.20 -1.39
CA GLU A 60 -6.93 -16.02 -1.82
C GLU A 60 -7.92 -15.52 -0.76
N LYS A 61 -8.39 -16.40 0.13
CA LYS A 61 -9.32 -16.06 1.24
C LYS A 61 -8.61 -15.76 2.56
N SER A 62 -7.31 -15.50 2.53
CA SER A 62 -6.53 -15.24 3.74
C SER A 62 -6.91 -13.92 4.40
N THR A 63 -6.82 -13.90 5.72
CA THR A 63 -7.00 -12.68 6.50
C THR A 63 -5.73 -11.83 6.48
N ILE A 64 -5.87 -10.51 6.69
CA ILE A 64 -4.74 -9.60 6.90
C ILE A 64 -3.77 -10.13 7.97
N GLU A 65 -4.31 -10.74 9.04
CA GLU A 65 -3.49 -11.30 10.11
C GLU A 65 -2.64 -12.49 9.64
N ASN A 66 -3.19 -13.37 8.80
CA ASN A 66 -2.47 -14.50 8.22
C ASN A 66 -1.36 -14.04 7.27
N TYR A 67 -1.63 -13.04 6.42
CA TYR A 67 -0.62 -12.41 5.58
C TYR A 67 0.56 -11.90 6.40
N LEU A 68 0.28 -11.09 7.44
CA LEU A 68 1.32 -10.53 8.31
C LEU A 68 2.14 -11.63 8.99
N ASN A 69 1.49 -12.67 9.53
CA ASN A 69 2.21 -13.79 10.16
C ASN A 69 3.16 -14.50 9.17
N LYS A 70 2.71 -14.74 7.94
CA LYS A 70 3.54 -15.43 6.94
C LYS A 70 4.70 -14.57 6.46
N ILE A 71 4.47 -13.28 6.29
CA ILE A 71 5.54 -12.32 5.96
C ILE A 71 6.54 -12.27 7.12
N ASP A 72 6.10 -12.07 8.36
CA ASP A 72 6.97 -12.03 9.54
C ASP A 72 7.82 -13.31 9.69
N GLN A 73 7.23 -14.48 9.43
CA GLN A 73 7.95 -15.77 9.47
C GLN A 73 9.03 -15.91 8.40
N SER A 74 8.88 -15.21 7.27
CA SER A 74 9.86 -15.22 6.16
C SER A 74 10.97 -14.19 6.33
N LEU A 75 10.81 -13.24 7.26
CA LEU A 75 11.79 -12.21 7.55
C LEU A 75 12.64 -12.69 8.74
N ASP A 76 13.97 -12.75 8.57
CA ASP A 76 14.93 -13.31 9.54
C ASP A 76 14.93 -12.58 10.91
N GLY A 77 13.93 -12.82 11.74
CA GLY A 77 13.75 -12.21 13.06
C GLY A 77 13.25 -10.77 13.06
N VAL A 78 12.82 -10.23 11.92
CA VAL A 78 12.27 -8.87 11.80
C VAL A 78 10.76 -8.94 11.56
N ASN A 79 9.98 -8.33 12.44
CA ASN A 79 8.53 -8.26 12.27
C ASN A 79 8.12 -7.02 11.47
N THR A 80 7.03 -7.15 10.73
CA THR A 80 6.32 -6.04 10.11
C THR A 80 5.91 -5.00 11.17
N PRO A 81 6.09 -3.69 10.89
CA PRO A 81 5.81 -2.64 11.87
C PRO A 81 4.31 -2.44 12.06
N TYR A 82 3.91 -1.65 13.06
CA TYR A 82 2.53 -1.18 13.26
C TYR A 82 1.43 -2.27 13.33
N ARG A 83 1.79 -3.54 13.57
CA ARG A 83 0.88 -4.69 13.53
C ARG A 83 -0.46 -4.46 14.23
N THR A 84 -0.42 -3.99 15.48
CA THR A 84 -1.64 -3.71 16.27
C THR A 84 -2.52 -2.66 15.62
N ARG A 85 -1.94 -1.61 15.03
CA ARG A 85 -2.67 -0.53 14.35
C ARG A 85 -3.32 -1.02 13.07
N ILE A 86 -2.63 -1.87 12.30
CA ILE A 86 -3.18 -2.47 11.09
C ILE A 86 -4.36 -3.40 11.39
N LEU A 87 -4.27 -4.19 12.48
CA LEU A 87 -5.39 -5.03 12.90
C LEU A 87 -6.58 -4.21 13.43
N GLN A 88 -6.33 -3.09 14.12
CA GLN A 88 -7.37 -2.13 14.52
C GLN A 88 -8.05 -1.51 13.30
N PHE A 89 -7.26 -1.05 12.32
CA PHE A 89 -7.76 -0.51 11.06
C PHE A 89 -8.64 -1.52 10.33
N ASN A 90 -8.19 -2.77 10.17
CA ASN A 90 -8.97 -3.79 9.49
C ASN A 90 -10.32 -4.04 10.18
N ARG A 91 -10.36 -4.08 11.52
CA ARG A 91 -11.62 -4.19 12.26
C ARG A 91 -12.54 -3.00 12.01
N ALA A 92 -12.01 -1.77 12.08
CA ALA A 92 -12.79 -0.56 11.81
C ALA A 92 -13.34 -0.55 10.37
N ARG A 93 -12.54 -0.96 9.38
CA ARG A 93 -12.97 -1.09 7.98
C ARG A 93 -14.09 -2.11 7.82
N VAL A 94 -13.97 -3.28 8.43
CA VAL A 94 -15.02 -4.32 8.40
C VAL A 94 -16.33 -3.76 8.97
N SER A 95 -16.29 -3.04 10.10
CA SER A 95 -17.45 -2.34 10.63
C SER A 95 -18.01 -1.31 9.65
N ALA A 96 -17.16 -0.46 9.06
CA ALA A 96 -17.61 0.52 8.07
C ALA A 96 -18.30 -0.11 6.86
N LYS A 97 -17.79 -1.25 6.36
CA LYS A 97 -18.38 -1.98 5.24
C LYS A 97 -19.71 -2.64 5.58
N HIS A 98 -19.81 -3.31 6.71
CA HIS A 98 -20.97 -4.15 7.03
C HIS A 98 -22.05 -3.44 7.86
N ALA A 99 -21.66 -2.49 8.70
CA ALA A 99 -22.56 -1.74 9.57
C ALA A 99 -22.78 -0.30 9.10
N LEU A 100 -22.12 0.14 8.02
CA LEU A 100 -22.21 1.51 7.50
C LEU A 100 -21.86 2.57 8.57
N THR A 101 -20.90 2.25 9.43
CA THR A 101 -20.43 3.12 10.52
C THR A 101 -18.99 3.54 10.29
N LEU A 102 -18.73 4.84 10.20
CA LEU A 102 -17.37 5.35 10.18
C LEU A 102 -16.69 5.17 11.55
N PRO A 103 -15.36 4.97 11.58
CA PRO A 103 -14.59 5.17 12.79
C PRO A 103 -14.71 6.62 13.27
N SER A 104 -14.37 6.86 14.54
CA SER A 104 -14.29 8.21 15.08
C SER A 104 -13.30 9.06 14.26
N SER A 105 -13.46 10.39 14.25
CA SER A 105 -12.55 11.28 13.52
C SER A 105 -11.08 11.09 13.93
N GLY A 106 -10.81 10.92 15.23
CA GLY A 106 -9.46 10.66 15.74
C GLY A 106 -8.91 9.30 15.30
N ASP A 107 -9.75 8.26 15.25
CA ASP A 107 -9.34 6.96 14.72
C ASP A 107 -9.10 7.02 13.21
N PHE A 108 -9.94 7.73 12.46
CA PHE A 108 -9.77 7.93 11.03
C PHE A 108 -8.46 8.64 10.71
N GLU A 109 -8.17 9.77 11.37
CA GLU A 109 -6.91 10.51 11.21
C GLU A 109 -5.70 9.62 11.54
N SER A 110 -5.81 8.86 12.63
CA SER A 110 -4.79 7.90 13.03
C SER A 110 -4.56 6.83 11.95
N PHE A 111 -5.63 6.24 11.37
CA PHE A 111 -5.49 5.24 10.30
C PHE A 111 -4.94 5.85 9.02
N ALA A 112 -5.38 7.05 8.66
CA ALA A 112 -4.90 7.77 7.48
C ALA A 112 -3.40 8.10 7.55
N LEU A 113 -2.84 8.23 8.75
CA LEU A 113 -1.40 8.35 8.95
C LEU A 113 -0.70 6.99 9.00
N ASN A 114 -1.19 6.06 9.82
CA ASN A 114 -0.46 4.82 10.13
C ASN A 114 -0.48 3.79 9.00
N VAL A 115 -1.55 3.72 8.20
CA VAL A 115 -1.64 2.73 7.10
C VAL A 115 -0.63 3.04 5.98
N PRO A 116 -0.52 4.28 5.47
CA PRO A 116 0.52 4.61 4.50
C PRO A 116 1.94 4.40 5.03
N GLU A 117 2.21 4.76 6.29
CA GLU A 117 3.52 4.54 6.92
C GLU A 117 3.89 3.06 7.04
N PHE A 118 2.93 2.23 7.44
CA PHE A 118 3.07 0.78 7.41
C PHE A 118 3.42 0.28 6.01
N ILE A 119 2.66 0.70 4.99
CA ILE A 119 2.86 0.27 3.60
C ILE A 119 4.27 0.64 3.12
N ARG A 120 4.70 1.90 3.33
CA ARG A 120 6.05 2.34 2.95
C ARG A 120 7.13 1.52 3.64
N SER A 121 6.97 1.32 4.95
CA SER A 121 7.95 0.58 5.77
C SER A 121 8.06 -0.89 5.37
N VAL A 122 6.93 -1.56 5.10
CA VAL A 122 6.92 -2.96 4.67
C VAL A 122 7.48 -3.11 3.26
N ILE A 123 7.18 -2.18 2.35
CA ILE A 123 7.75 -2.22 1.00
C ILE A 123 9.26 -2.06 1.05
N LEU A 124 9.76 -1.12 1.84
CA LEU A 124 11.20 -0.95 2.05
C LEU A 124 11.83 -2.21 2.64
N LEU A 125 11.18 -2.80 3.65
CA LEU A 125 11.67 -4.01 4.33
C LEU A 125 11.72 -5.24 3.40
N VAL A 126 10.66 -5.46 2.62
CA VAL A 126 10.50 -6.68 1.80
C VAL A 126 11.21 -6.56 0.45
N PHE A 127 11.14 -5.40 -0.20
CA PHE A 127 11.67 -5.21 -1.55
C PHE A 127 13.00 -4.45 -1.59
N GLY A 128 13.42 -3.84 -0.48
CA GLY A 128 14.65 -3.03 -0.41
C GLY A 128 14.57 -1.74 -1.22
N ILE A 129 13.37 -1.24 -1.53
CA ILE A 129 13.16 -0.02 -2.32
C ILE A 129 12.15 0.91 -1.66
N GLU A 130 12.30 2.20 -1.94
CA GLU A 130 11.30 3.20 -1.56
C GLU A 130 10.07 3.11 -2.46
N LEU A 131 8.87 3.16 -1.88
CA LEU A 131 7.64 3.15 -2.68
C LEU A 131 7.59 4.34 -3.66
N SER A 132 8.17 5.48 -3.28
CA SER A 132 8.25 6.67 -4.14
C SER A 132 9.06 6.43 -5.43
N SER A 133 9.98 5.46 -5.46
CA SER A 133 10.80 5.16 -6.64
C SER A 133 10.13 4.26 -7.68
N VAL A 134 8.88 3.84 -7.46
CA VAL A 134 8.16 2.94 -8.37
C VAL A 134 7.31 3.73 -9.37
N TYR A 135 7.81 3.97 -10.58
CA TYR A 135 7.15 4.83 -11.58
C TYR A 135 6.48 4.06 -12.73
N LEU A 136 5.53 4.72 -13.39
CA LEU A 136 4.86 4.22 -14.61
C LEU A 136 5.85 3.84 -15.71
N PHE A 137 6.89 4.65 -15.92
CA PHE A 137 7.92 4.38 -16.93
C PHE A 137 8.73 3.11 -16.63
N ASN A 138 8.69 2.57 -15.41
CA ASN A 138 9.31 1.28 -15.09
C ASN A 138 8.69 0.11 -15.89
N ASN A 139 7.46 0.30 -16.42
CA ASN A 139 6.78 -0.69 -17.26
C ASN A 139 7.01 -0.53 -18.77
N VAL A 140 7.71 0.52 -19.21
CA VAL A 140 8.00 0.75 -20.62
C VAL A 140 9.10 -0.21 -21.07
N SER A 141 8.80 -1.04 -22.06
CA SER A 141 9.74 -2.05 -22.59
C SER A 141 10.72 -1.49 -23.62
N ASP A 142 10.38 -0.35 -24.24
CA ASP A 142 11.24 0.33 -25.21
C ASP A 142 12.27 1.21 -24.49
N ASP A 143 13.55 0.86 -24.61
CA ASP A 143 14.63 1.48 -23.84
C ASP A 143 14.83 2.96 -24.18
N GLU A 144 14.64 3.35 -25.45
CA GLU A 144 14.73 4.74 -25.89
C GLU A 144 13.60 5.59 -25.29
N SER A 145 12.34 5.14 -25.40
CA SER A 145 11.20 5.83 -24.80
C SER A 145 11.34 5.91 -23.28
N LYS A 146 11.82 4.84 -22.64
CA LYS A 146 12.05 4.81 -21.19
C LYS A 146 13.10 5.82 -20.77
N LYS A 147 14.18 5.97 -21.54
CA LYS A 147 15.23 6.98 -21.29
C LYS A 147 14.66 8.40 -21.32
N TYR A 148 13.87 8.76 -22.33
CA TYR A 148 13.25 10.10 -22.39
C TYR A 148 12.29 10.36 -21.21
N LEU A 149 11.56 9.34 -20.77
CA LEU A 149 10.66 9.46 -19.62
C LEU A 149 11.44 9.64 -18.30
N ILE A 150 12.57 8.96 -18.14
CA ILE A 150 13.46 9.14 -16.97
C ILE A 150 14.03 10.56 -16.98
N GLU A 151 14.62 10.99 -18.10
CA GLU A 151 15.19 12.34 -18.24
C GLU A 151 14.15 13.43 -17.95
N SER A 152 12.96 13.32 -18.53
CA SER A 152 11.86 14.26 -18.28
C SER A 152 11.44 14.30 -16.81
N HIS A 153 11.42 13.15 -16.13
CA HIS A 153 11.08 13.06 -14.70
C HIS A 153 12.16 13.72 -13.82
N GLU A 154 13.43 13.52 -14.16
CA GLU A 154 14.56 14.15 -13.47
C GLU A 154 14.53 15.67 -13.62
N TYR A 155 14.32 16.19 -14.84
CA TYR A 155 14.18 17.63 -15.08
C TYR A 155 13.00 18.24 -14.31
N PHE A 156 11.83 17.59 -14.29
CA PHE A 156 10.66 18.09 -13.57
C PHE A 156 10.84 18.05 -12.05
N SER A 157 11.61 17.09 -11.53
CA SER A 157 11.81 16.93 -10.08
C SER A 157 12.90 17.84 -9.50
N HIS A 158 13.78 18.40 -10.35
CA HIS A 158 14.89 19.28 -9.95
C HIS A 158 14.76 20.74 -10.44
N GLY A 159 13.73 21.05 -11.24
CA GLY A 159 13.39 22.40 -11.68
C GLY A 159 12.32 23.04 -10.82
#